data_AF-A0A350Y153-F1
#
_entry.id   AF-A0A350Y153-F1
#
_cell.length_a   1.000
_cell.length_b   1.000
_cell.length_c   1.000
_cell.angle_alpha   90.00
_cell.angle_beta   90.00
_cell.angle_gamma   90.00
#
_symmetry.space_group_name_H-M   'P 1'
#
loop_
_entity.id
_entity.type
_entity.pdbx_description
1 polymer ?
#
loop_
_entity_poly.entity_id
_entity_poly.type
_entity_poly.pdbx_seq_one_letter_code
_entity_poly.pdbx_strand_id
1 'polypeptide(L)'
;EVFYAEDGSLLGCTEKAVEPWGQSLEELAKNIEWFKEALALPVLTLADIPAQQMKSEQKQERVGNISHEQLMVELGLAKPFPTN
;
A
#
# COMPACT_ATOMS: atom_id res chain seq x y z
N GLU A 1 -14.71 32.53 -0.13
CA GLU A 1 -15.48 32.29 1.11
C GLU A 1 -14.66 32.80 2.29
N VAL A 2 -15.29 33.31 3.36
CA VAL A 2 -14.58 33.90 4.51
C VAL A 2 -14.93 33.14 5.78
N PHE A 3 -13.93 32.58 6.44
CA PHE A 3 -14.10 31.81 7.68
C PHE A 3 -13.77 32.67 8.89
N TYR A 4 -14.67 32.67 9.87
CA TYR A 4 -14.51 33.40 11.13
C TYR A 4 -14.32 32.41 12.29
N ALA A 5 -13.50 32.77 13.26
CA ALA A 5 -13.38 32.07 14.53
C ALA A 5 -14.57 32.40 15.45
N GLU A 6 -14.69 31.66 16.56
CA GLU A 6 -15.75 31.87 17.56
C GLU A 6 -15.72 33.27 18.21
N ASP A 7 -14.55 33.92 18.20
CA ASP A 7 -14.36 35.30 18.66
C ASP A 7 -14.65 36.36 17.57
N GLY A 8 -15.09 35.92 16.38
CA GLY A 8 -15.37 36.78 15.24
C GLY A 8 -14.14 37.24 14.46
N SER A 9 -12.93 36.78 14.80
CA SER A 9 -11.72 37.08 14.04
C SER A 9 -11.67 36.29 12.72
N LEU A 10 -11.04 36.85 11.69
CA LEU A 10 -10.96 36.22 10.37
C LEU A 10 -9.87 35.13 10.38
N LEU A 11 -10.26 33.87 10.25
CA LEU A 11 -9.36 32.71 10.21
C LEU A 11 -8.72 32.51 8.82
N GLY A 12 -9.45 32.88 7.77
CA GLY A 12 -8.94 32.78 6.41
C GLY A 12 -9.97 33.21 5.36
N CYS A 13 -9.46 33.64 4.22
CA CYS A 13 -10.27 33.96 3.05
C CYS A 13 -9.78 33.13 1.86
N THR A 14 -10.67 32.40 1.22
CA THR A 14 -10.41 31.74 -0.05
C THR A 14 -10.90 32.66 -1.19
N GLU A 15 -9.97 33.08 -2.05
CA GLU A 15 -10.22 33.98 -3.18
C GLU A 15 -11.13 33.34 -4.24
N LYS A 16 -11.03 32.02 -4.41
CA LYS A 16 -11.97 31.23 -5.20
C LYS A 16 -12.97 30.55 -4.26
N ALA A 17 -14.26 30.74 -4.51
CA ALA A 17 -15.29 29.89 -3.92
C ALA A 17 -14.95 28.44 -4.27
N VAL A 18 -14.78 27.60 -3.24
CA VAL A 18 -14.73 26.16 -3.44
C VAL A 18 -16.17 25.76 -3.73
N GLU A 19 -16.53 25.66 -5.01
CA GLU A 19 -17.80 25.03 -5.32
C GLU A 19 -17.73 23.57 -4.85
N PRO A 20 -18.71 23.09 -4.08
CA PRO A 20 -18.78 21.68 -3.76
C PRO A 20 -18.83 20.91 -5.08
N TRP A 21 -17.73 20.22 -5.40
CA TRP A 21 -17.66 19.41 -6.61
C TRP A 21 -18.47 18.12 -6.37
N GLY A 22 -19.61 18.02 -7.04
CA GLY A 22 -20.55 16.89 -6.96
C GLY A 22 -21.84 17.26 -7.69
N GLN A 23 -22.30 16.40 -8.60
CA GLN A 23 -23.35 16.71 -9.58
C GLN A 23 -24.73 16.51 -8.95
N SER A 24 -25.28 17.55 -8.32
CA SER A 24 -26.69 17.58 -7.89
C SER A 24 -27.09 16.63 -6.74
N LEU A 25 -28.24 16.95 -6.12
CA LEU A 25 -28.81 16.15 -5.01
C LEU A 25 -29.21 14.75 -5.49
N GLU A 26 -29.59 14.63 -6.76
CA GLU A 26 -30.00 13.38 -7.40
C GLU A 26 -28.83 12.39 -7.50
N GLU A 27 -27.61 12.84 -7.80
CA GLU A 27 -26.43 11.96 -7.81
C GLU A 27 -26.10 11.48 -6.39
N LEU A 28 -26.24 12.34 -5.37
CA LEU A 28 -26.07 11.94 -3.98
C LEU A 28 -27.08 10.85 -3.58
N ALA A 29 -28.35 11.04 -3.92
CA ALA A 29 -29.40 10.05 -3.64
C ALA A 29 -29.09 8.71 -4.31
N LYS A 30 -28.65 8.75 -5.57
CA LYS A 30 -28.26 7.56 -6.34
C LYS A 30 -27.05 6.83 -5.73
N ASN A 31 -26.05 7.58 -5.29
CA ASN A 31 -24.87 7.00 -4.63
C ASN A 31 -25.24 6.30 -3.32
N ILE A 32 -26.12 6.92 -2.52
CA ILE A 32 -26.64 6.31 -1.29
C ILE A 32 -27.39 5.01 -1.58
N GLU A 33 -28.20 4.98 -2.64
CA GLU A 33 -28.93 3.78 -3.03
C GLU A 33 -27.98 2.65 -3.45
N TRP A 34 -26.98 2.93 -4.28
CA TRP A 34 -25.94 1.97 -4.62
C TRP A 34 -25.16 1.44 -3.42
N PHE A 35 -24.85 2.28 -2.44
CA PHE A 35 -24.20 1.81 -1.21
C PHE A 35 -25.11 0.86 -0.42
N LYS A 36 -26.40 1.17 -0.31
CA LYS A 36 -27.37 0.29 0.37
C LYS A 36 -27.49 -1.07 -0.33
N GLU A 37 -27.53 -1.07 -1.67
CA GLU A 37 -27.55 -2.29 -2.47
C GLU A 37 -26.28 -3.11 -2.27
N ALA A 38 -25.10 -2.48 -2.36
CA ALA A 38 -23.82 -3.16 -2.20
C ALA A 38 -23.64 -3.78 -0.80
N LEU A 39 -24.10 -3.09 0.24
CA LEU A 39 -24.03 -3.59 1.62
C LEU A 39 -25.09 -4.65 1.94
N ALA A 40 -26.15 -4.76 1.14
CA ALA A 40 -27.12 -5.84 1.24
C ALA A 40 -26.61 -7.16 0.61
N LEU A 41 -25.54 -7.10 -0.19
CA LEU A 41 -24.94 -8.29 -0.78
C LEU A 41 -24.08 -9.05 0.24
N PRO A 42 -23.91 -10.37 0.08
CA PRO A 42 -23.00 -11.15 0.90
C PRO A 42 -21.58 -10.58 0.85
N VAL A 43 -21.06 -10.20 2.02
CA VAL A 43 -19.67 -9.73 2.17
C VAL A 43 -18.76 -10.91 2.48
N LEU A 44 -17.59 -10.94 1.83
CA LEU A 44 -16.53 -11.87 2.18
C LEU A 44 -16.09 -11.60 3.61
N THR A 45 -16.16 -12.62 4.44
CA THR A 45 -15.71 -12.60 5.82
C THR A 45 -14.26 -13.05 5.91
N LEU A 46 -13.63 -12.82 7.06
CA LEU A 46 -12.27 -13.34 7.29
C LEU A 46 -12.20 -14.87 7.20
N ALA A 47 -13.31 -15.58 7.37
CA ALA A 47 -13.39 -17.03 7.21
C ALA A 47 -13.30 -17.49 5.75
N ASP A 48 -13.62 -16.60 4.80
CA ASP A 48 -13.54 -16.87 3.37
C ASP A 48 -12.13 -16.64 2.80
N ILE A 49 -11.20 -16.13 3.63
CA ILE A 49 -9.79 -16.02 3.26
C ILE A 49 -9.23 -17.44 3.20
N PRO A 50 -8.77 -17.92 2.02
CA PRO A 50 -8.15 -19.22 1.94
C PRO A 50 -6.95 -19.21 2.87
N ALA A 51 -6.92 -20.14 3.82
CA ALA A 51 -5.75 -20.35 4.66
C ALA A 51 -4.58 -20.64 3.71
N GLN A 52 -3.70 -19.67 3.52
CA GLN A 52 -2.40 -19.94 2.95
C GLN A 52 -1.80 -20.98 3.88
N GLN A 53 -1.75 -22.23 3.40
CA GLN A 53 -0.77 -23.18 3.88
C GLN A 53 0.54 -22.43 3.68
N MET A 54 1.06 -21.85 4.76
CA MET A 54 2.45 -21.48 4.84
C MET A 54 3.16 -22.79 4.55
N LYS A 55 3.51 -22.99 3.26
CA LYS A 55 4.58 -23.90 2.92
C LYS A 55 5.70 -23.36 3.77
N SER A 56 5.99 -24.07 4.86
CA SER A 56 7.28 -23.92 5.50
C SER A 56 8.24 -23.97 4.34
N GLU A 57 8.92 -22.86 4.08
CA GLU A 57 9.99 -22.85 3.11
C GLU A 57 10.91 -23.94 3.64
N GLN A 58 10.80 -25.15 3.07
CA GLN A 58 11.78 -26.19 3.21
C GLN A 58 13.03 -25.48 2.80
N LYS A 59 13.85 -25.17 3.81
CA LYS A 59 15.10 -24.44 3.70
C LYS A 59 15.78 -25.05 2.49
N GLN A 60 15.69 -24.38 1.34
CA GLN A 60 16.28 -24.89 0.11
C GLN A 60 17.74 -25.03 0.50
N GLU A 61 18.23 -26.26 0.59
CA GLU A 61 19.65 -26.49 0.74
C GLU A 61 20.27 -25.75 -0.42
N ARG A 62 20.95 -24.64 -0.11
CA ARG A 62 21.59 -23.79 -1.11
C ARG A 62 22.81 -24.54 -1.62
N VAL A 63 22.57 -25.57 -2.42
CA VAL A 63 23.59 -26.37 -3.08
C VAL A 63 24.04 -25.55 -4.29
N GLY A 64 25.18 -24.87 -4.16
CA GLY A 64 25.80 -24.13 -5.27
C GLY A 64 26.33 -22.73 -4.95
N ASN A 65 26.26 -22.27 -3.69
CA ASN A 65 26.89 -21.00 -3.35
C ASN A 65 28.41 -21.19 -3.16
N ILE A 66 29.19 -20.43 -3.90
CA ILE A 66 30.63 -20.25 -3.66
C ILE A 66 30.88 -19.04 -2.77
N SER A 67 31.97 -19.07 -1.99
CA SER A 67 32.32 -17.96 -1.11
C SER A 67 32.72 -16.73 -1.93
N HIS A 68 32.62 -15.55 -1.32
CA HIS A 68 33.09 -14.30 -1.94
C HIS A 68 34.55 -14.40 -2.39
N GLU A 69 35.40 -15.08 -1.62
CA GLU A 69 36.80 -15.31 -1.98
C GLU A 69 36.94 -16.17 -3.23
N GLN A 70 36.15 -17.25 -3.34
CA GLN A 70 36.12 -18.11 -4.52
C GLN A 70 35.63 -17.35 -5.77
N LEU A 71 34.60 -16.51 -5.64
CA LEU A 71 34.14 -15.63 -6.73
C LEU A 71 35.25 -14.69 -7.21
N MET A 72 36.00 -14.09 -6.29
CA MET A 72 37.07 -13.16 -6.65
C MET A 72 38.24 -13.86 -7.34
N VAL A 73 38.51 -15.13 -7.02
CA VAL A 73 39.50 -15.96 -7.71
C VAL A 73 39.02 -16.37 -9.10
N GLU A 74 37.77 -16.84 -9.25
CA GLU A 74 37.21 -17.21 -10.57
C GLU A 74 37.18 -16.02 -11.53
N LEU A 75 36.87 -14.83 -11.03
CA LEU A 75 36.84 -13.61 -11.82
C LEU A 75 38.24 -13.02 -12.08
N GLY A 76 39.29 -13.62 -11.53
CA GLY A 76 40.68 -13.15 -11.67
C GLY A 76 40.96 -11.81 -10.97
N LEU A 77 40.09 -11.42 -10.04
CA LEU A 77 40.15 -10.14 -9.31
C LEU A 77 40.96 -10.23 -8.01
N ALA A 78 41.25 -11.45 -7.53
CA ALA A 78 42.13 -11.69 -6.39
C ALA A 78 43.24 -12.68 -6.74
N LYS A 79 44.46 -12.45 -6.20
CA LYS A 79 45.54 -13.45 -6.20
C LYS A 79 45.42 -14.32 -4.95
N PRO A 80 45.64 -15.66 -5.03
CA PRO A 80 45.70 -16.49 -3.85
C PRO A 80 46.85 -16.00 -2.96
N PHE A 81 46.53 -15.57 -1.75
CA PHE A 81 47.56 -15.28 -0.76
C PHE A 81 48.13 -16.62 -0.24
N PRO A 82 49.46 -16.78 -0.18
CA PRO A 82 50.05 -17.97 0.42
C PRO A 82 49.82 -17.93 1.94
N THR A 83 49.10 -18.92 2.45
CA THR A 83 49.04 -19.22 3.88
C THR A 83 50.37 -19.83 4.33
N ASN A 84 51.06 -19.19 5.28
CA ASN A 84 52.01 -19.86 6.18
C ASN A 84 51.25 -20.59 7.27
#